data_AF-A0A959MZ72-F1
#
_entry.id   AF-A0A959MZ72-F1
#
_cell.length_a   1.000
_cell.length_b   1.000
_cell.length_c   1.000
_cell.angle_alpha   90.00
_cell.angle_beta   90.00
_cell.angle_gamma   90.00
#
_symmetry.space_group_name_H-M   'P 1'
#
loop_
_entity.id
_entity.type
_entity.pdbx_description
1 polymer ?
#
loop_
_entity_poly.entity_id
_entity_poly.type
_entity_poly.pdbx_seq_one_letter_code
_entity_poly.pdbx_strand_id
1 'polypeptide(L)'
;MPSQLSTAKTFFLVSAIVNIGYALVLGIYAAITGLFTCGIGCFLFVIPIICIVSCVMDFIAYNKLNTLNQPGTYNSIQFAAIMEIVTVLAGNPVSLIFGIIILVYLNDENIKSYLVQKGIY
;
A
#
# COMPACT_ATOMS: atom_id res chain seq x y z
N MET A 1 -8.21 0.19 -20.26
CA MET A 1 -7.42 0.75 -19.15
C MET A 1 -6.01 0.98 -19.68
N PRO A 2 -5.39 2.14 -19.42
CA PRO A 2 -3.99 2.38 -19.78
C PRO A 2 -3.06 1.33 -19.18
N SER A 3 -1.99 0.96 -19.87
CA SER A 3 -1.04 -0.08 -19.41
C SER A 3 -0.44 0.26 -18.05
N GLN A 4 -0.13 1.53 -17.80
CA GLN A 4 0.41 2.04 -16.52
C GLN A 4 -0.55 1.79 -15.35
N LEU A 5 -1.86 1.96 -15.57
CA LEU A 5 -2.92 1.75 -14.58
C LEU A 5 -3.09 0.26 -14.27
N SER A 6 -2.95 -0.60 -15.28
CA SER A 6 -2.93 -2.06 -15.08
C SER A 6 -1.69 -2.52 -14.31
N THR A 7 -0.54 -1.90 -14.57
CA THR A 7 0.70 -2.15 -13.82
C THR A 7 0.56 -1.70 -12.37
N ALA A 8 -0.03 -0.52 -12.12
CA ALA A 8 -0.31 -0.02 -10.77
C ALA A 8 -1.21 -1.00 -9.99
N LYS A 9 -2.24 -1.56 -10.64
CA LYS A 9 -3.10 -2.60 -10.04
C LYS A 9 -2.27 -3.79 -9.57
N THR A 10 -1.39 -4.31 -10.40
CA THR A 10 -0.51 -5.43 -10.03
C THR A 10 0.44 -5.06 -8.90
N PHE A 11 0.98 -3.83 -8.90
CA PHE A 11 1.88 -3.37 -7.84
C PHE A 11 1.19 -3.27 -6.48
N PHE A 12 -0.04 -2.75 -6.41
CA PHE A 12 -0.81 -2.77 -5.16
C PHE A 12 -1.06 -4.20 -4.65
N LEU A 13 -1.38 -5.14 -5.54
CA LEU A 13 -1.60 -6.53 -5.12
C LEU A 13 -0.31 -7.17 -4.58
N VAL A 14 0.81 -6.98 -5.29
CA VAL A 14 2.11 -7.52 -4.88
C VAL A 14 2.55 -6.88 -3.57
N SER A 15 2.41 -5.56 -3.44
CA SER A 15 2.77 -4.85 -2.22
C SER A 15 1.89 -5.22 -1.04
N ALA A 16 0.59 -5.45 -1.23
CA ALA A 16 -0.28 -5.96 -0.17
C ALA A 16 0.23 -7.31 0.38
N ILE A 17 0.67 -8.21 -0.51
CA ILE A 17 1.26 -9.51 -0.13
C ILE A 17 2.58 -9.32 0.61
N VAL A 18 3.44 -8.41 0.15
CA VAL A 18 4.71 -8.10 0.81
C VAL A 18 4.46 -7.50 2.20
N ASN A 19 3.54 -6.54 2.31
CA ASN A 19 3.17 -5.86 3.55
C ASN A 19 2.62 -6.84 4.60
N ILE A 20 1.75 -7.77 4.20
CA ILE A 20 1.23 -8.77 5.16
C ILE A 20 2.29 -9.80 5.55
N GLY A 21 3.15 -10.21 4.62
CA GLY A 21 4.29 -11.07 4.93
C GLY A 21 5.25 -10.41 5.92
N TYR A 22 5.57 -9.13 5.70
CA TYR A 22 6.44 -8.35 6.58
C TYR A 22 5.79 -8.14 7.97
N ALA A 23 4.49 -7.85 8.01
CA ALA A 23 3.74 -7.72 9.25
C ALA A 23 3.74 -9.01 10.09
N LEU A 24 3.62 -10.18 9.45
CA LEU A 24 3.68 -11.47 10.14
C LEU A 24 5.08 -11.74 10.70
N VAL A 25 6.13 -11.52 9.92
CA VAL A 25 7.52 -11.71 10.37
C VAL A 25 7.84 -10.79 11.55
N LEU A 26 7.51 -9.51 11.44
CA LEU A 26 7.70 -8.55 12.53
C LEU A 26 6.81 -8.84 13.74
N GLY A 27 5.58 -9.30 13.53
CA GLY A 27 4.68 -9.68 14.62
C GLY A 27 5.20 -10.87 15.42
N ILE A 28 5.72 -11.90 14.74
CA ILE A 28 6.38 -13.05 15.38
C ILE A 28 7.65 -12.58 16.11
N TYR A 29 8.45 -11.73 15.49
CA TYR A 29 9.65 -11.18 16.11
C TYR A 29 9.33 -10.35 17.37
N ALA A 30 8.30 -9.51 17.32
CA ALA A 30 7.82 -8.72 18.46
C ALA A 30 7.28 -9.62 19.59
N ALA A 31 6.58 -10.70 19.26
CA ALA A 31 6.10 -11.67 20.25
C ALA A 31 7.26 -12.41 20.94
N ILE A 32 8.23 -12.90 20.17
CA ILE A 32 9.42 -13.59 20.69
C ILE A 32 10.23 -12.64 21.57
N THR A 33 10.56 -11.45 21.07
CA THR A 33 11.30 -10.45 21.85
C THR A 33 10.51 -10.01 23.08
N GLY A 34 9.19 -9.90 23.01
CA GLY A 34 8.32 -9.64 24.17
C GLY A 34 8.44 -10.71 25.26
N LEU A 35 8.47 -12.00 24.88
CA LEU A 35 8.71 -13.11 25.80
C LEU A 35 10.10 -13.05 26.45
N PHE A 36 11.15 -12.74 25.68
CA PHE A 36 12.52 -12.67 26.18
C PHE A 36 12.85 -11.40 26.97
N THR A 37 12.10 -10.32 26.78
CA THR A 37 12.35 -9.01 27.41
C THR A 37 11.31 -8.65 28.48
N CYS A 38 10.57 -9.63 29.01
CA CYS A 38 9.53 -9.44 30.01
C CYS A 38 8.48 -8.37 29.61
N GLY A 39 8.10 -8.33 28.33
CA GLY A 39 7.05 -7.45 27.81
C GLY A 39 7.51 -6.15 27.16
N ILE A 40 8.80 -5.77 27.23
CA ILE A 40 9.32 -4.56 26.57
C ILE A 40 9.24 -4.68 25.04
N GLY A 41 9.49 -5.87 24.51
CA GLY A 41 9.36 -6.17 23.07
C GLY A 41 7.95 -5.98 22.53
N CYS A 42 6.92 -5.92 23.39
CA CYS A 42 5.55 -5.67 22.94
C CYS A 42 5.34 -4.26 22.37
N PHE A 43 6.19 -3.28 22.70
CA PHE A 43 6.11 -1.95 22.07
C PHE A 43 6.46 -1.99 20.56
N LEU A 44 7.17 -3.03 20.11
CA LEU A 44 7.49 -3.23 18.70
C LEU A 44 6.27 -3.66 17.87
N PHE A 45 5.14 -4.02 18.49
CA PHE A 45 3.89 -4.33 17.75
C PHE A 45 3.29 -3.12 17.01
N VAL A 46 3.70 -1.89 17.35
CA VAL A 46 3.25 -0.69 16.61
C VAL A 46 3.72 -0.73 15.15
N ILE A 47 4.88 -1.33 14.89
CA ILE A 47 5.48 -1.41 13.56
C ILE A 47 4.65 -2.28 12.59
N PRO A 48 4.30 -3.54 12.92
CA PRO A 48 3.47 -4.37 12.04
C PRO A 48 2.07 -3.81 11.82
N ILE A 49 1.52 -3.01 12.74
CA ILE A 49 0.20 -2.34 12.55
C ILE A 49 0.24 -1.41 11.33
N ILE A 50 1.33 -0.66 11.13
CA ILE A 50 1.47 0.24 9.96
C ILE A 50 1.45 -0.57 8.66
N CYS A 51 2.15 -1.70 8.60
CA CYS A 51 2.16 -2.59 7.43
C CYS A 51 0.77 -3.20 7.16
N ILE A 52 0.03 -3.56 8.21
CA ILE A 52 -1.34 -4.08 8.08
C ILE A 52 -2.28 -3.01 7.51
N VAL A 53 -2.22 -1.78 8.02
CA VAL A 53 -3.04 -0.67 7.51
C VAL A 53 -2.71 -0.39 6.05
N SER A 54 -1.42 -0.38 5.68
CA SER A 54 -1.02 -0.23 4.27
C SER A 54 -1.57 -1.36 3.40
N CYS A 55 -1.45 -2.62 3.84
CA CYS A 55 -1.99 -3.77 3.12
C CYS A 55 -3.51 -3.65 2.86
N VAL A 56 -4.29 -3.19 3.84
CA VAL A 56 -5.73 -2.95 3.67
C VAL A 56 -5.98 -1.86 2.63
N MET A 57 -5.22 -0.76 2.68
CA MET A 57 -5.32 0.31 1.70
C MET A 57 -4.98 -0.15 0.28
N ASP A 58 -3.96 -1.00 0.14
CA ASP A 58 -3.55 -1.57 -1.14
C ASP A 58 -4.64 -2.46 -1.74
N PHE A 59 -5.32 -3.27 -0.91
CA PHE A 59 -6.48 -4.07 -1.35
C PHE A 59 -7.67 -3.21 -1.75
N ILE A 60 -7.93 -2.10 -1.05
CA ILE A 60 -8.98 -1.14 -1.42
C ILE A 60 -8.64 -0.51 -2.77
N ALA A 61 -7.40 -0.04 -2.95
CA ALA A 61 -6.94 0.55 -4.20
C ALA A 61 -7.02 -0.46 -5.36
N TYR A 62 -6.59 -1.71 -5.14
CA TYR A 62 -6.72 -2.80 -6.10
C TYR A 62 -8.18 -3.02 -6.54
N ASN A 63 -9.11 -3.12 -5.60
CA ASN A 63 -10.52 -3.34 -5.90
C ASN A 63 -11.15 -2.16 -6.66
N LYS A 64 -10.82 -0.93 -6.27
CA LYS A 64 -11.29 0.28 -6.98
C LYS A 64 -10.72 0.37 -8.40
N LEU A 65 -9.45 0.00 -8.58
CA LEU A 65 -8.81 -0.10 -9.90
C LEU A 65 -9.36 -1.22 -10.77
N ASN A 66 -9.86 -2.31 -10.17
CA ASN A 66 -10.43 -3.42 -10.90
C ASN A 66 -11.87 -3.15 -11.35
N THR A 67 -12.63 -2.37 -10.58
CA THR A 67 -14.04 -2.06 -10.88
C THR A 67 -14.23 -0.76 -11.67
N LEU A 68 -13.33 0.23 -11.55
CA LEU A 68 -13.35 1.52 -12.28
C LEU A 68 -14.73 2.21 -12.31
N ASN A 69 -15.50 2.12 -11.22
CA ASN A 69 -16.92 2.52 -11.22
C ASN A 69 -17.32 3.43 -10.04
N GLN A 70 -16.36 3.97 -9.29
CA GLN A 70 -16.66 4.81 -8.12
C GLN A 70 -15.94 6.16 -8.14
N PRO A 71 -16.65 7.28 -7.94
CA PRO A 71 -16.02 8.59 -7.75
C PRO A 71 -15.11 8.59 -6.52
N GLY A 72 -13.96 9.27 -6.61
CA GLY A 72 -12.93 9.27 -5.56
C GLY A 72 -11.97 8.07 -5.60
N THR A 73 -11.93 7.35 -6.72
CA THR A 73 -10.94 6.28 -6.96
C THR A 73 -9.53 6.87 -6.99
N TYR A 74 -9.33 8.03 -7.64
CA TYR A 74 -8.04 8.73 -7.66
C TYR A 74 -7.48 9.00 -6.26
N ASN A 75 -8.26 9.65 -5.39
CA ASN A 75 -7.84 9.95 -4.01
C ASN A 75 -7.50 8.69 -3.21
N SER A 76 -8.23 7.59 -3.43
CA SER A 76 -7.99 6.34 -2.72
C SER A 76 -6.67 5.69 -3.17
N ILE A 77 -6.39 5.72 -4.47
CA ILE A 77 -5.14 5.18 -5.03
C ILE A 77 -3.96 6.04 -4.60
N GLN A 78 -4.10 7.37 -4.64
CA GLN A 78 -3.08 8.30 -4.19
C GLN A 78 -2.77 8.11 -2.71
N PHE A 79 -3.80 7.99 -1.87
CA PHE A 79 -3.62 7.76 -0.45
C PHE A 79 -2.97 6.40 -0.17
N ALA A 80 -3.36 5.33 -0.87
CA ALA A 80 -2.70 4.03 -0.75
C ALA A 80 -1.22 4.10 -1.15
N ALA A 81 -0.88 4.78 -2.26
CA ALA A 81 0.50 4.95 -2.68
C ALA A 81 1.35 5.76 -1.68
N ILE A 82 0.76 6.75 -0.99
CA ILE A 82 1.42 7.47 0.10
C ILE A 82 1.63 6.53 1.31
N MET A 83 0.63 5.72 1.67
CA MET A 83 0.76 4.76 2.76
C MET A 83 1.88 3.74 2.48
N GLU A 84 2.04 3.30 1.23
CA GLU A 84 3.17 2.46 0.84
C GLU A 84 4.53 3.13 1.08
N ILE A 85 4.67 4.41 0.77
CA ILE A 85 5.90 5.16 1.05
C ILE A 85 6.14 5.24 2.56
N VAL A 86 5.08 5.43 3.36
CA VAL A 86 5.15 5.48 4.83
C VAL A 86 5.59 4.15 5.44
N THR A 87 5.34 3.01 4.77
CA THR A 87 5.82 1.69 5.26
C THR A 87 7.35 1.56 5.36
N VAL A 88 8.12 2.51 4.78
CA VAL A 88 9.58 2.57 5.02
C VAL A 88 9.91 2.81 6.49
N LEU A 89 9.07 3.54 7.23
CA LEU A 89 9.23 3.73 8.67
C LEU A 89 9.10 2.41 9.44
N ALA A 90 8.40 1.44 8.84
CA ALA A 90 8.27 0.10 9.35
C ALA A 90 9.35 -0.88 8.84
N GLY A 91 10.33 -0.39 8.07
CA GLY A 91 11.43 -1.18 7.55
C GLY A 91 11.14 -1.90 6.23
N ASN A 92 10.06 -1.55 5.52
CA ASN A 92 9.73 -2.13 4.21
C ASN A 92 10.14 -1.20 3.05
N PRO A 93 11.37 -1.32 2.50
CA PRO A 93 11.83 -0.48 1.39
C PRO A 93 11.23 -0.88 0.04
N VAL A 94 10.67 -2.09 -0.10
CA VAL A 94 10.12 -2.57 -1.38
C VAL A 94 8.82 -1.86 -1.69
N SER A 95 7.92 -1.74 -0.71
CA SER A 95 6.66 -1.00 -0.87
C SER A 95 6.90 0.49 -1.15
N LEU A 96 8.00 1.09 -0.66
CA LEU A 96 8.36 2.47 -1.01
C LEU A 96 8.59 2.65 -2.52
N ILE A 97 9.25 1.70 -3.18
CA ILE A 97 9.52 1.78 -4.62
C ILE A 97 8.21 1.73 -5.41
N PHE A 98 7.30 0.83 -5.01
CA PHE A 98 6.00 0.70 -5.65
C PHE A 98 5.16 1.97 -5.47
N GLY A 99 5.10 2.53 -4.26
CA GLY A 99 4.36 3.77 -3.98
C GLY A 99 4.85 4.96 -4.83
N ILE A 100 6.17 5.12 -4.99
CA ILE A 100 6.74 6.17 -5.85
C ILE A 100 6.33 5.97 -7.31
N ILE A 101 6.47 4.75 -7.85
CA ILE A 101 6.13 4.47 -9.25
C ILE A 101 4.64 4.73 -9.50
N ILE A 102 3.77 4.34 -8.56
CA ILE A 102 2.33 4.57 -8.68
C ILE A 102 2.00 6.07 -8.66
N LEU A 103 2.64 6.87 -7.79
CA LEU A 103 2.47 8.32 -7.79
C LEU A 103 2.93 8.96 -9.10
N VAL A 104 4.04 8.49 -9.69
CA VAL A 104 4.51 8.95 -10.99
C VAL A 104 3.47 8.63 -12.08
N TYR A 105 2.92 7.41 -12.09
CA TYR A 105 1.86 7.03 -13.02
C TYR A 105 0.57 7.84 -12.83
N LEU A 106 0.18 8.13 -11.59
CA LEU A 106 -0.97 9.00 -11.30
C LEU A 106 -0.76 10.46 -11.69
N ASN A 107 0.49 10.90 -11.83
CA ASN A 107 0.80 12.27 -12.23
C ASN A 107 0.81 12.48 -13.76
N ASP A 108 0.88 11.39 -14.55
CA ASP A 108 0.84 11.41 -16.01
C ASP A 108 -0.48 12.02 -16.52
N GLU A 109 -0.39 12.99 -17.45
CA GLU A 109 -1.54 13.67 -18.03
C GLU A 109 -2.49 12.69 -18.74
N ASN A 110 -1.97 11.65 -19.39
CA ASN A 110 -2.79 10.63 -20.06
C ASN A 110 -3.68 9.87 -19.07
N ILE A 111 -3.16 9.60 -17.88
CA ILE A 111 -3.88 8.91 -16.81
C ILE A 111 -4.92 9.83 -16.19
N LYS A 112 -4.57 11.09 -15.93
CA LYS A 112 -5.52 12.08 -15.41
C LYS A 112 -6.69 12.30 -16.36
N SER A 113 -6.43 12.50 -17.66
CA SER A 113 -7.47 12.65 -18.68
C SER A 113 -8.37 11.43 -18.77
N TYR A 114 -7.80 10.22 -18.66
CA TYR A 114 -8.58 8.97 -18.64
C TYR A 114 -9.48 8.87 -17.41
N LEU A 115 -8.99 9.22 -16.22
CA LEU A 115 -9.75 9.18 -14.97
C LEU A 115 -10.88 10.22 -14.94
N VAL A 116 -10.63 11.41 -15.49
CA VAL A 116 -11.65 12.46 -15.68
C VAL A 116 -12.72 12.01 -16.67
N GLN A 117 -12.32 11.42 -17.80
CA GLN A 117 -13.26 10.88 -18.81
C GLN A 117 -14.16 9.78 -18.24
N LYS A 118 -13.64 9.01 -17.27
CA LYS A 118 -14.38 7.96 -16.56
C LYS A 118 -15.18 8.47 -15.35
N GLY A 119 -15.12 9.75 -15.00
CA GLY A 119 -15.86 10.34 -13.87
C GLY A 119 -15.40 9.83 -12.50
N ILE A 120 -14.15 9.39 -12.38
CA ILE A 120 -13.58 8.72 -11.19
C ILE A 120 -12.41 9.47 -10.55
N TYR A 121 -12.11 10.67 -11.06
CA TYR A 121 -11.16 11.65 -10.51
C TYR A 121 -11.65 12.18 -9.16
#